data_AF-A0AAU6L158-F1
#
_entry.id   AF-A0AAU6L158-F1
#
_cell.length_a   1.000
_cell.length_b   1.000
_cell.length_c   1.000
_cell.angle_alpha   90.00
_cell.angle_beta   90.00
_cell.angle_gamma   90.00
#
_symmetry.space_group_name_H-M   'P 1'
#
loop_
_entity.id
_entity.type
_entity.pdbx_description
1 polymer ?
#
loop_
_entity_poly.entity_id
_entity_poly.type
_entity_poly.pdbx_seq_one_letter_code
_entity_poly.pdbx_strand_id
1 'polypeptide(L)'
;MLERIIAEDAFRAAIERLGRPGRPGLPTLADVDPYADTVLRGGAVARMVRELEASDLTRLHGAEREVMATLLTWGLRCRRETDLRIAFSGD
;
A
#
# COMPACT_ATOMS: atom_id res chain seq x y z
N MET A 1 -1.54 -15.76 -10.89
CA MET A 1 -0.95 -14.88 -9.87
C MET A 1 -0.40 -13.68 -10.62
N LEU A 2 -0.86 -12.48 -10.30
CA LEU A 2 -0.45 -11.27 -11.01
C LEU A 2 0.47 -10.55 -10.02
N GLU A 3 1.72 -10.38 -10.40
CA GLU A 3 2.81 -9.96 -9.54
C GLU A 3 3.32 -8.60 -10.01
N ARG A 4 3.48 -7.66 -9.07
CA ARG A 4 3.94 -6.31 -9.36
C ARG A 4 5.00 -5.97 -8.32
N ILE A 5 6.21 -5.74 -8.80
CA ILE A 5 7.33 -5.30 -7.96
C ILE A 5 7.09 -3.84 -7.58
N ILE A 6 7.16 -3.56 -6.27
CA ILE A 6 7.05 -2.22 -5.71
C ILE A 6 8.46 -1.76 -5.34
N ALA A 7 8.89 -0.62 -5.89
CA ALA A 7 10.16 -0.02 -5.49
C ALA A 7 10.07 0.46 -4.03
N GLU A 8 10.93 -0.07 -3.16
CA GLU A 8 10.91 0.20 -1.72
C GLU A 8 11.02 1.70 -1.43
N ASP A 9 12.01 2.38 -2.01
CA ASP A 9 12.28 3.79 -1.72
C ASP A 9 11.04 4.66 -1.95
N ALA A 10 10.32 4.40 -3.03
CA ALA A 10 9.09 5.08 -3.37
C ALA A 10 7.93 4.70 -2.43
N PHE A 11 7.86 3.44 -1.99
CA PHE A 11 6.87 2.98 -1.02
C PHE A 11 7.06 3.63 0.35
N ARG A 12 8.28 3.62 0.87
CA ARG A 12 8.64 4.20 2.17
C ARG A 12 8.48 5.72 2.16
N ALA A 13 9.00 6.39 1.12
CA ALA A 13 8.84 7.83 0.96
C ALA A 13 7.35 8.25 0.88
N ALA A 14 6.52 7.44 0.22
CA ALA A 14 5.08 7.70 0.16
C ALA A 14 4.39 7.57 1.53
N ILE A 15 4.71 6.54 2.33
CA ILE A 15 4.16 6.37 3.69
C ILE A 15 4.55 7.57 4.57
N GLU A 16 5.82 7.98 4.52
CA GLU A 16 6.33 9.13 5.28
C GLU A 16 5.64 10.43 4.86
N ARG A 17 5.51 10.69 3.55
CA ARG A 17 4.86 11.89 3.03
C ARG A 17 3.38 11.95 3.32
N LEU A 18 2.67 10.82 3.27
CA LEU A 18 1.25 10.77 3.62
C LEU A 18 1.02 10.86 5.13
N GLY A 19 2.02 10.50 5.93
CA GLY A 19 2.01 10.68 7.38
C GLY A 19 1.92 12.13 7.84
N ARG A 20 1.61 12.26 9.13
CA ARG A 20 1.82 13.49 9.91
C ARG A 20 2.97 13.25 10.88
N PRO A 21 3.65 14.30 11.37
CA PRO A 21 4.63 14.15 12.44
C PRO A 21 4.04 13.35 13.62
N GLY A 22 4.66 12.23 13.97
CA GLY A 22 4.21 11.34 15.04
C GLY A 22 3.00 10.45 14.73
N ARG A 23 2.48 10.41 13.48
CA ARG A 23 1.38 9.51 13.10
C ARG A 23 1.50 9.01 11.66
N PRO A 24 1.60 7.68 11.43
CA PRO A 24 1.59 7.13 10.08
C PRO A 24 0.26 7.42 9.37
N GLY A 25 0.34 7.87 8.12
CA GLY A 25 -0.84 8.17 7.29
C GLY A 25 -1.52 6.91 6.79
N LEU A 26 -0.77 5.81 6.71
CA LEU A 26 -1.21 4.49 6.26
C LEU A 26 -0.80 3.43 7.29
N PRO A 27 -1.45 3.34 8.46
CA PRO A 27 -1.08 2.39 9.52
C PRO A 27 -0.98 0.94 9.03
N THR A 28 -1.88 0.51 8.14
CA THR A 28 -1.85 -0.86 7.61
C THR A 28 -0.60 -1.13 6.77
N LEU A 29 -0.02 -0.09 6.17
CA LEU A 29 1.20 -0.19 5.35
C LEU A 29 2.47 0.18 6.12
N ALA A 30 2.36 0.93 7.21
CA ALA A 30 3.51 1.34 8.03
C ALA A 30 4.22 0.15 8.71
N ASP A 31 3.48 -0.93 8.98
CA ASP A 31 4.02 -2.16 9.56
C ASP A 31 4.46 -3.19 8.50
N VAL A 32 4.30 -2.86 7.21
CA VAL A 32 4.75 -3.74 6.12
C VAL A 32 6.25 -3.57 5.96
N ASP A 33 6.99 -4.62 6.31
CA ASP A 33 8.39 -4.75 5.93
C ASP A 33 8.45 -5.26 4.48
N PRO A 34 8.95 -4.46 3.53
CA PRO A 34 9.05 -4.85 2.13
C PRO A 34 10.09 -5.95 1.89
N TYR A 35 10.99 -6.23 2.84
CA TYR A 35 11.95 -7.34 2.79
C TYR A 35 11.43 -8.61 3.46
N ALA A 36 10.34 -8.50 4.20
CA ALA A 36 9.65 -9.66 4.76
C ALA A 36 8.49 -10.05 3.85
N ASP A 37 8.27 -11.36 3.70
CA ASP A 37 7.10 -11.89 3.03
C ASP A 37 5.82 -11.50 3.80
N THR A 38 5.24 -10.37 3.42
CA THR A 38 4.02 -9.83 4.05
C THR A 38 2.85 -10.03 3.11
N VAL A 39 1.76 -10.62 3.61
CA VAL A 39 0.54 -10.85 2.83
C VAL A 39 -0.65 -10.15 3.45
N LEU A 40 -1.24 -9.20 2.72
CA LEU A 40 -2.51 -8.57 3.07
C LEU A 40 -3.67 -9.30 2.42
N ARG A 41 -4.69 -9.64 3.22
CA ARG A 41 -5.93 -10.29 2.76
C ARG A 41 -7.16 -9.81 3.53
N GLY A 42 -8.34 -9.97 2.94
CA GLY A 42 -9.64 -9.73 3.59
C GLY A 42 -9.72 -8.38 4.30
N GLY A 43 -9.92 -8.40 5.62
CA GLY A 43 -10.07 -7.19 6.43
C GLY A 43 -8.86 -6.26 6.40
N ALA A 44 -7.63 -6.77 6.25
CA ALA A 44 -6.43 -5.94 6.17
C ALA A 44 -6.42 -5.12 4.86
N VAL A 45 -6.78 -5.75 3.74
CA VAL A 45 -6.95 -5.04 2.45
C VAL A 45 -8.04 -3.99 2.53
N ALA A 46 -9.17 -4.30 3.18
CA ALA A 46 -10.26 -3.34 3.34
C ALA A 46 -9.85 -2.12 4.16
N ARG A 47 -9.01 -2.28 5.19
CA ARG A 47 -8.45 -1.16 5.97
C ARG A 47 -7.47 -0.35 5.14
N MET A 48 -6.51 -1.01 4.48
CA MET A 48 -5.53 -0.38 3.58
C MET A 48 -6.23 0.50 2.52
N VAL A 49 -7.28 -0.02 1.87
CA VAL A 49 -8.04 0.75 0.87
C VAL A 49 -8.67 1.99 1.49
N ARG A 50 -9.31 1.89 2.66
CA ARG A 50 -9.90 3.05 3.34
C ARG A 50 -8.87 4.10 3.71
N GLU A 51 -7.70 3.67 4.17
CA GLU A 51 -6.59 4.56 4.52
C GLU A 51 -6.07 5.30 3.29
N LEU A 52 -5.91 4.61 2.15
CA LEU A 52 -5.50 5.20 0.88
C LEU A 52 -6.57 6.15 0.30
N GLU A 53 -7.85 5.80 0.38
CA GLU A 53 -8.96 6.66 -0.06
C GLU A 53 -9.08 7.94 0.80
N ALA A 54 -8.76 7.85 2.09
CA ALA A 54 -8.74 9.00 3.01
C ALA A 54 -7.44 9.83 2.93
N SER A 55 -6.43 9.33 2.22
CA SER A 55 -5.14 9.99 2.08
C SER A 55 -5.12 10.98 0.92
N ASP A 56 -4.44 12.10 1.12
CA ASP A 56 -4.24 13.07 0.05
C ASP A 56 -3.07 12.65 -0.86
N LEU A 57 -3.37 11.80 -1.85
CA LEU A 57 -2.39 11.31 -2.83
C LEU A 57 -1.82 12.41 -3.74
N THR A 58 -2.36 13.63 -3.70
CA THR A 58 -1.80 14.77 -4.46
C THR A 58 -0.47 15.25 -3.88
N ARG A 59 -0.18 14.90 -2.62
CA ARG A 59 1.10 15.15 -1.94
C ARG A 59 2.25 14.26 -2.43
N LEU A 60 1.95 13.27 -3.29
CA LEU A 60 2.91 12.32 -3.82
C LEU A 60 3.31 12.66 -5.25
N HIS A 61 4.54 12.32 -5.61
CA HIS A 61 5.08 12.61 -6.94
C HIS A 61 5.78 11.40 -7.55
N GLY A 62 5.74 11.31 -8.89
CA GLY A 62 6.40 10.24 -9.65
C GLY A 62 6.08 8.85 -9.12
N ALA A 63 7.14 8.08 -8.82
CA ALA A 63 7.06 6.70 -8.39
C ALA A 63 6.22 6.49 -7.11
N GLU A 64 6.22 7.42 -6.16
CA GLU A 64 5.41 7.31 -4.94
C GLU A 64 3.92 7.24 -5.24
N ARG A 65 3.48 8.14 -6.13
CA ARG A 65 2.07 8.22 -6.54
C ARG A 65 1.68 6.97 -7.33
N GLU A 66 2.56 6.49 -8.20
CA GLU A 66 2.34 5.26 -8.97
C GLU A 66 2.20 4.04 -8.06
N VAL A 67 3.05 3.92 -7.03
CA VAL A 67 3.00 2.84 -6.05
C VAL A 67 1.67 2.88 -5.28
N MET A 68 1.29 4.04 -4.73
CA MET A 68 0.04 4.15 -3.94
C MET A 68 -1.22 3.98 -4.80
N ALA A 69 -1.22 4.50 -6.04
CA ALA A 69 -2.32 4.28 -6.97
C ALA A 69 -2.45 2.80 -7.39
N THR A 70 -1.31 2.13 -7.56
CA THR A 70 -1.27 0.69 -7.83
C THR A 70 -1.89 -0.06 -6.64
N LEU A 71 -1.39 0.14 -5.43
CA LEU A 71 -1.93 -0.51 -4.22
C LEU A 71 -3.43 -0.29 -4.05
N LEU A 72 -3.93 0.92 -4.31
CA LEU A 72 -5.36 1.21 -4.26
C LEU A 72 -6.14 0.41 -5.31
N THR A 73 -5.67 0.40 -6.56
CA THR A 73 -6.32 -0.35 -7.66
C THR A 73 -6.42 -1.84 -7.33
N TRP A 74 -5.33 -2.42 -6.82
CA TRP A 74 -5.28 -3.81 -6.42
C TRP A 74 -6.14 -4.12 -5.20
N GLY A 75 -6.12 -3.26 -4.19
CA GLY A 75 -6.96 -3.39 -3.01
C GLY A 75 -8.45 -3.37 -3.36
N LEU A 76 -8.86 -2.47 -4.27
CA LEU A 76 -10.24 -2.43 -4.77
C LEU A 76 -10.64 -3.71 -5.51
N ARG A 77 -9.72 -4.30 -6.29
CA ARG A 77 -9.96 -5.59 -6.95
C ARG A 77 -10.09 -6.72 -5.92
N CYS A 78 -9.20 -6.79 -4.94
CA CYS A 78 -9.23 -7.79 -3.87
C CYS A 78 -10.49 -7.70 -3.00
N ARG A 79 -11.11 -6.52 -2.88
CA ARG A 79 -12.41 -6.38 -2.21
C ARG A 79 -13.57 -7.05 -2.96
N ARG A 80 -13.47 -7.17 -4.29
CA ARG A 80 -14.50 -7.81 -5.14
C ARG A 80 -14.29 -9.32 -5.26
N GLU A 81 -13.03 -9.75 -5.25
CA GLU A 81 -12.63 -11.14 -5.39
C GLU A 81 -11.95 -11.60 -4.09
N THR A 82 -12.68 -12.30 -3.20
CA THR A 82 -12.22 -12.64 -1.84
C THR A 82 -10.99 -13.54 -1.77
N ASP A 83 -10.67 -14.24 -2.86
CA ASP A 83 -9.50 -15.12 -2.95
C ASP A 83 -8.22 -14.38 -3.34
N LEU A 84 -8.33 -13.09 -3.71
CA LEU A 84 -7.16 -12.28 -4.03
C LEU A 84 -6.51 -11.70 -2.76
N ARG A 85 -5.19 -11.60 -2.83
CA ARG A 85 -4.32 -11.10 -1.77
C ARG A 85 -3.23 -10.22 -2.39
N ILE A 86 -2.71 -9.30 -1.60
CA ILE A 86 -1.55 -8.49 -1.96
C ILE A 86 -0.36 -9.06 -1.20
N ALA A 87 0.66 -9.50 -1.93
CA ALA A 87 1.92 -9.96 -1.37
C ALA A 87 2.98 -8.89 -1.57
N PHE A 88 3.79 -8.67 -0.54
CA PHE A 88 5.01 -7.87 -0.56
C PHE A 88 6.15 -8.87 -0.35
N SER A 89 7.13 -8.81 -1.24
CA SER A 89 8.31 -9.68 -1.22
C SER A 89 9.54 -8.84 -1.51
N GLY A 90 10.59 -9.04 -0.73
CA GLY A 90 11.91 -8.48 -1.00
C GLY A 90 12.67 -9.37 -1.99
N ASP A 91 13.51 -8.74 -2.81
CA ASP A 91 14.59 -9.41 -3.55
C ASP A 91 15.89 -9.27 -2.74
#